data_AF-A0A514WUF9-F1
#
_entry.id   AF-A0A514WUF9-F1
#
_cell.length_a   1.000
_cell.length_b   1.000
_cell.length_c   1.000
_cell.angle_alpha   90.00
_cell.angle_beta   90.00
_cell.angle_gamma   90.00
#
_symmetry.space_group_name_H-M   'P 1'
#
loop_
_entity.id
_entity.type
_entity.pdbx_description
1 polymer ?
#
loop_
_entity_poly.entity_id
_entity_poly.type
_entity_poly.pdbx_seq_one_letter_code
_entity_poly.pdbx_strand_id
1 'polypeptide(L)'
;MTKWFVFLVTVLSLNTSFAWNDLPQPLPEEPGTQLPQPPPQQPNQPPQPPPTGEQVRYSLGSADLTRFKEREFTFYPQAGLNRLARLSLTCGRNNIEIKEVRIQYADYFDERLDYVLPGDLDSGHTRTTGLDGRPIYKITVKAHAKYFWKKPGNFRVDVAAYK
;
A
#
# COMPACT_ATOMS: atom_id res chain seq x y z
N MET A 1 34.14 -50.81 -14.68
CA MET A 1 33.27 -51.98 -14.52
C MET A 1 33.14 -52.26 -13.03
N THR A 2 32.03 -52.39 -12.33
CA THR A 2 30.59 -52.48 -12.58
C THR A 2 29.95 -52.61 -11.18
N LYS A 3 28.87 -51.88 -10.86
CA LYS A 3 27.81 -52.16 -9.86
C LYS A 3 26.91 -50.91 -9.78
N TRP A 4 26.01 -50.65 -10.74
CA TRP A 4 24.60 -51.10 -10.80
C TRP A 4 23.89 -50.97 -9.43
N PHE A 5 23.17 -49.87 -9.13
CA PHE A 5 21.78 -49.53 -9.52
C PHE A 5 20.77 -50.67 -9.24
N VAL A 6 20.04 -50.61 -8.13
CA VAL A 6 18.59 -50.92 -7.91
C VAL A 6 18.26 -50.45 -6.46
N PHE A 7 17.37 -49.51 -6.17
CA PHE A 7 15.91 -49.67 -6.00
C PHE A 7 15.32 -48.25 -5.85
N LEU A 8 14.64 -47.65 -6.84
CA LEU A 8 13.34 -47.97 -7.44
C LEU A 8 12.15 -47.57 -6.54
N VAL A 9 11.74 -46.32 -6.77
CA VAL A 9 10.40 -45.69 -6.68
C VAL A 9 9.22 -46.64 -6.44
N THR A 10 8.42 -46.40 -5.39
CA THR A 10 6.93 -46.57 -5.37
C THR A 10 6.42 -45.98 -4.03
N VAL A 11 5.75 -44.81 -3.96
CA VAL A 11 4.42 -44.41 -4.45
C VAL A 11 3.27 -45.07 -3.68
N LEU A 12 2.48 -44.23 -2.98
CA LEU A 12 1.03 -44.34 -2.62
C LEU A 12 0.61 -45.63 -1.88
N SER A 13 -0.17 -45.66 -0.80
CA SER A 13 -1.25 -44.79 -0.34
C SER A 13 -1.91 -45.48 0.86
N LEU A 14 -2.55 -44.69 1.73
CA LEU A 14 -3.77 -44.97 2.50
C LEU A 14 -3.89 -46.32 3.24
N ASN A 15 -3.92 -46.28 4.57
CA ASN A 15 -5.15 -46.59 5.30
C ASN A 15 -5.07 -46.29 6.80
N THR A 16 -6.17 -45.75 7.28
CA THR A 16 -6.54 -45.50 8.67
C THR A 16 -6.53 -46.80 9.48
N SER A 17 -6.09 -46.73 10.73
CA SER A 17 -6.63 -47.57 11.81
C SER A 17 -6.43 -46.87 13.15
N PHE A 18 -7.56 -46.65 13.82
CA PHE A 18 -7.68 -46.17 15.18
C PHE A 18 -6.97 -47.10 16.15
N ALA A 19 -6.27 -46.53 17.14
CA ALA A 19 -6.09 -47.16 18.43
C ALA A 19 -6.23 -46.06 19.49
N TRP A 20 -7.43 -45.99 20.07
CA TRP A 20 -7.60 -45.51 21.44
C TRP A 20 -6.71 -46.38 22.33
N ASN A 21 -5.78 -45.77 23.07
CA ASN A 21 -5.37 -46.26 24.38
C ASN A 21 -4.64 -45.13 25.12
N ASP A 22 -5.20 -44.83 26.29
CA ASP A 22 -4.61 -44.18 27.44
C ASP A 22 -3.90 -42.83 27.24
N LEU A 23 -4.68 -41.76 27.43
CA LEU A 23 -4.13 -40.46 27.84
C LEU A 23 -3.33 -40.67 29.16
N PRO A 24 -2.01 -40.37 29.21
CA PRO A 24 -1.37 -40.16 30.49
C PRO A 24 -1.95 -38.89 31.14
N GLN A 25 -2.27 -38.98 32.43
CA GLN A 25 -2.85 -37.90 33.25
C GLN A 25 -2.13 -36.55 33.05
N PRO A 26 -2.84 -35.41 33.12
CA PRO A 26 -2.17 -34.11 33.06
C PRO A 26 -1.23 -33.92 34.26
N LEU A 27 -0.03 -33.40 33.97
CA LEU A 27 0.96 -33.01 34.98
C LEU A 27 0.38 -31.96 35.95
N PRO A 28 0.79 -31.93 37.23
CA PRO A 28 0.35 -30.90 38.18
C PRO A 28 0.77 -29.51 37.73
N GLU A 29 -0.14 -28.53 37.80
CA GLU A 29 0.12 -27.14 37.44
C GLU A 29 1.16 -26.49 38.38
N GLU A 30 2.23 -25.93 37.81
CA GLU A 30 3.18 -25.10 38.54
C GLU A 30 2.55 -23.75 38.94
N PRO A 31 2.80 -23.24 40.15
CA PRO A 31 2.20 -22.00 40.62
C PRO A 31 2.97 -20.79 40.07
N GLY A 32 2.26 -19.94 39.32
CA GLY A 32 2.58 -18.53 39.18
C GLY A 32 3.39 -18.14 37.95
N THR A 33 2.69 -17.80 36.87
CA THR A 33 3.15 -16.73 35.97
C THR A 33 1.93 -15.96 35.51
N GLN A 34 1.64 -14.84 36.17
CA GLN A 34 0.64 -13.88 35.71
C GLN A 34 1.10 -13.35 34.35
N LEU A 35 0.44 -13.78 33.28
CA LEU A 35 0.62 -13.22 31.95
C LEU A 35 0.26 -11.73 31.99
N PRO A 36 1.05 -10.83 31.35
CA PRO A 36 0.71 -9.42 31.27
C PRO A 36 -0.67 -9.24 30.64
N GLN A 37 -1.54 -8.46 31.28
CA GLN A 37 -2.83 -8.10 30.70
C GLN A 37 -2.61 -7.36 29.36
N PRO A 38 -3.37 -7.69 28.31
CA PRO A 38 -3.31 -6.92 27.07
C PRO A 38 -3.76 -5.48 27.35
N PRO A 39 -3.14 -4.48 26.70
CA PRO A 39 -3.52 -3.08 26.87
C PRO A 39 -5.02 -2.88 26.53
N PRO A 40 -5.72 -1.98 27.23
CA PRO A 40 -7.13 -1.73 26.99
C PRO A 40 -7.34 -1.36 25.53
N GLN A 41 -8.21 -2.12 24.85
CA GLN A 41 -8.63 -1.85 23.48
C GLN A 41 -9.17 -0.41 23.43
N GLN A 42 -8.51 0.45 22.66
CA GLN A 42 -9.10 1.74 22.30
C GLN A 42 -10.49 1.46 21.72
N PRO A 43 -11.55 2.17 22.16
CA PRO A 43 -12.86 1.99 21.57
C PRO A 43 -12.73 2.24 20.07
N ASN A 44 -13.07 1.23 19.26
CA ASN A 44 -13.22 1.36 17.82
C ASN A 44 -14.13 2.57 17.57
N GLN A 45 -13.55 3.73 17.25
CA GLN A 45 -14.35 4.84 16.78
C GLN A 45 -15.03 4.37 15.48
N PRO A 46 -16.36 4.49 15.37
CA PRO A 46 -17.04 4.12 14.14
C PRO A 46 -16.42 4.91 12.98
N PRO A 47 -16.22 4.29 11.80
CA PRO A 47 -15.71 4.98 10.63
C PRO A 47 -16.53 6.24 10.40
N GLN A 48 -15.86 7.40 10.39
CA GLN A 48 -16.53 8.67 10.14
C GLN A 48 -17.18 8.60 8.75
N PRO A 49 -18.49 8.90 8.60
CA PRO A 49 -19.13 8.82 7.30
C PRO A 49 -18.40 9.72 6.30
N PRO A 50 -18.24 9.28 5.04
CA PRO A 50 -17.55 10.09 4.04
C PRO A 50 -18.24 11.46 3.93
N PRO A 51 -17.47 12.55 3.79
CA PRO A 51 -18.06 13.87 3.66
C PRO A 51 -19.04 13.88 2.48
N THR A 52 -20.27 14.32 2.72
CA THR A 52 -21.28 14.53 1.68
C THR A 52 -21.24 16.00 1.29
N GLY A 53 -20.67 16.30 0.12
CA GLY A 53 -20.48 17.66 -0.34
C GLY A 53 -20.11 17.74 -1.81
N GLU A 54 -20.24 18.94 -2.39
CA GLU A 54 -19.79 19.23 -3.75
C GLU A 54 -18.27 19.01 -3.85
N GLN A 55 -17.84 18.28 -4.88
CA GLN A 55 -16.42 18.00 -5.10
C GLN A 55 -15.79 19.09 -5.97
N VAL A 56 -14.82 19.81 -5.42
CA VAL A 56 -14.01 20.80 -6.13
C VAL A 56 -12.77 20.12 -6.69
N ARG A 57 -12.53 20.28 -8.00
CA ARG A 57 -11.33 19.75 -8.67
C ARG A 57 -10.27 20.83 -8.79
N TYR A 58 -9.04 20.50 -8.45
CA TYR A 58 -7.90 21.39 -8.60
C TYR A 58 -6.59 20.63 -8.76
N SER A 59 -5.53 21.32 -9.18
CA SER A 59 -4.20 20.74 -9.32
C SER A 59 -3.35 21.03 -8.10
N LEU A 60 -2.55 20.05 -7.69
CA LEU A 60 -1.48 20.27 -6.71
C LEU A 60 -0.16 20.72 -7.37
N GLY A 61 -0.10 20.70 -8.70
CA GLY A 61 1.07 21.10 -9.47
C GLY A 61 1.61 19.98 -10.35
N SER A 62 2.73 20.28 -11.00
CA SER A 62 3.44 19.37 -11.89
C SER A 62 4.89 19.21 -11.44
N ALA A 63 5.45 18.05 -11.73
CA ALA A 63 6.83 17.69 -11.41
C ALA A 63 7.55 17.20 -12.66
N ASP A 64 8.72 17.79 -12.93
CA ASP A 64 9.62 17.36 -13.98
C ASP A 64 10.65 16.37 -13.41
N LEU A 65 10.84 15.27 -14.11
CA LEU A 65 11.84 14.27 -13.76
C LEU A 65 13.21 14.68 -14.27
N THR A 66 14.23 14.05 -13.71
CA THR A 66 15.59 14.07 -14.27
C THR A 66 15.83 12.81 -15.09
N ARG A 67 16.86 12.83 -15.93
CA ARG A 67 17.25 11.63 -16.71
C ARG A 67 17.74 10.47 -15.84
N PHE A 68 18.29 10.82 -14.69
CA PHE A 68 18.91 9.88 -13.77
C PHE A 68 18.21 9.92 -12.43
N LYS A 69 18.19 8.74 -11.80
CA LYS A 69 17.76 8.47 -10.44
C LYS A 69 16.28 8.71 -10.19
N GLU A 70 15.82 8.01 -9.18
CA GLU A 70 14.53 8.22 -8.57
C GLU A 70 14.50 9.55 -7.84
N ARG A 71 13.38 10.26 -7.95
CA ARG A 71 13.11 11.50 -7.25
C ARG A 71 11.79 11.43 -6.51
N GLU A 72 11.80 12.11 -5.37
CA GLU A 72 10.64 12.28 -4.52
C GLU A 72 10.10 13.70 -4.70
N PHE A 73 8.78 13.82 -4.83
CA PHE A 73 8.07 15.07 -5.01
C PHE A 73 6.96 15.16 -3.99
N THR A 74 6.94 16.25 -3.22
CA THR A 74 5.94 16.48 -2.17
C THR A 74 4.95 17.55 -2.61
N PHE A 75 3.68 17.25 -2.45
CA PHE A 75 2.55 18.10 -2.81
C PHE A 75 1.69 18.36 -1.58
N TYR A 76 1.24 19.61 -1.42
CA TYR A 76 0.43 20.04 -0.28
C TYR A 76 -0.96 20.44 -0.77
N PRO A 77 -2.04 19.84 -0.25
CA PRO A 77 -3.40 20.28 -0.52
C PRO A 77 -3.64 21.73 -0.09
N GLN A 78 -4.60 22.39 -0.73
CA GLN A 78 -4.97 23.76 -0.36
C GLN A 78 -5.62 23.79 1.02
N ALA A 79 -5.28 24.82 1.81
CA ALA A 79 -5.95 25.07 3.09
C ALA A 79 -7.47 25.23 2.89
N GLY A 80 -8.25 24.47 3.65
CA GLY A 80 -9.71 24.42 3.53
C GLY A 80 -10.26 23.44 2.49
N LEU A 81 -9.42 22.83 1.65
CA LEU A 81 -9.80 21.78 0.68
C LEU A 81 -8.92 20.53 0.85
N ASN A 82 -8.54 20.20 2.08
CA ASN A 82 -7.65 19.09 2.38
C ASN A 82 -8.35 17.73 2.51
N ARG A 83 -9.68 17.69 2.51
CA ARG A 83 -10.47 16.45 2.53
C ARG A 83 -10.62 15.90 1.12
N LEU A 84 -9.65 15.09 0.68
CA LEU A 84 -9.61 14.62 -0.70
C LEU A 84 -10.46 13.37 -0.90
N ALA A 85 -11.30 13.38 -1.93
CA ALA A 85 -12.09 12.25 -2.39
C ALA A 85 -11.37 11.41 -3.45
N ARG A 86 -10.45 12.04 -4.18
CA ARG A 86 -9.78 11.43 -5.34
C ARG A 86 -8.42 12.06 -5.58
N LEU A 87 -7.48 11.21 -5.95
CA LEU A 87 -6.14 11.61 -6.40
C LEU A 87 -5.90 11.04 -7.80
N SER A 88 -5.38 11.86 -8.71
CA SER A 88 -5.07 11.49 -10.08
C SER A 88 -3.66 11.92 -10.44
N LEU A 89 -2.92 11.01 -11.07
CA LEU A 89 -1.61 11.25 -11.66
C LEU A 89 -1.74 11.22 -13.17
N THR A 90 -1.40 12.32 -13.82
CA THR A 90 -1.42 12.43 -15.28
C THR A 90 0.00 12.57 -15.79
N CYS A 91 0.46 11.66 -16.64
CA CYS A 91 1.75 11.82 -17.29
C CYS A 91 1.61 12.79 -18.46
N GLY A 92 2.42 13.85 -18.47
CA GLY A 92 2.39 14.85 -19.54
C GLY A 92 3.19 14.40 -20.76
N ARG A 93 4.50 14.23 -20.55
CA ARG A 93 5.49 13.94 -21.59
C ARG A 93 6.32 12.75 -21.19
N ASN A 94 6.55 11.83 -22.13
CA ASN A 94 7.38 10.63 -22.02
C ASN A 94 6.96 9.70 -20.89
N ASN A 95 7.09 8.39 -21.11
CA ASN A 95 6.62 7.42 -20.12
C ASN A 95 7.50 7.49 -18.86
N ILE A 96 6.84 7.40 -17.72
CA ILE A 96 7.46 7.45 -16.40
C ILE A 96 7.06 6.21 -15.63
N GLU A 97 7.80 5.89 -14.59
CA GLU A 97 7.39 4.87 -13.63
C GLU A 97 7.20 5.52 -12.25
N ILE A 98 6.00 5.36 -11.71
CA ILE A 98 5.67 5.77 -10.35
C ILE A 98 6.05 4.61 -9.43
N LYS A 99 7.07 4.79 -8.59
CA LYS A 99 7.50 3.76 -7.64
C LYS A 99 6.59 3.70 -6.43
N GLU A 100 6.21 4.87 -5.92
CA GLU A 100 5.50 4.95 -4.66
C GLU A 100 4.65 6.23 -4.60
N VAL A 101 3.49 6.11 -3.95
CA VAL A 101 2.69 7.26 -3.54
C VAL A 101 2.37 7.11 -2.07
N ARG A 102 2.83 8.06 -1.25
CA ARG A 102 2.54 8.11 0.19
C ARG A 102 1.60 9.27 0.48
N ILE A 103 0.65 9.02 1.37
CA ILE A 103 -0.36 9.97 1.79
C ILE A 103 -0.25 10.10 3.30
N GLN A 104 0.09 11.29 3.78
CA GLN A 104 0.06 11.58 5.21
C GLN A 104 -1.25 12.29 5.54
N TYR A 105 -2.03 11.70 6.42
CA TYR A 105 -3.26 12.34 6.89
C TYR A 105 -2.94 13.46 7.89
N ALA A 106 -3.84 14.43 8.03
CA ALA A 106 -3.68 15.54 8.97
C ALA A 106 -4.17 15.17 10.38
N ASP A 107 -4.98 14.13 10.51
CA ASP A 107 -5.54 13.63 11.77
C ASP A 107 -4.65 12.56 12.43
N TYR A 108 -3.63 12.05 11.75
CA TYR A 108 -2.70 11.06 12.25
C TYR A 108 -1.31 11.24 11.64
N PHE A 109 -0.26 11.00 12.41
CA PHE A 109 1.12 11.25 11.95
C PHE A 109 1.66 10.22 10.96
N ASP A 110 1.02 9.07 10.82
CA ASP A 110 1.50 7.96 10.00
C ASP A 110 1.27 8.18 8.49
N GLU A 111 2.18 7.63 7.68
CA GLU A 111 2.12 7.70 6.22
C GLU A 111 1.46 6.43 5.66
N ARG A 112 0.39 6.59 4.90
CA ARG A 112 -0.26 5.48 4.19
C ARG A 112 0.29 5.38 2.78
N LEU A 113 0.69 4.18 2.39
CA LEU A 113 1.09 3.86 1.02
C LEU A 113 -0.15 3.60 0.16
N ASP A 114 -0.28 4.26 -0.99
CA ASP A 114 -1.29 3.95 -1.99
C ASP A 114 -0.76 2.88 -2.96
N TYR A 115 -1.56 1.83 -3.17
CA TYR A 115 -1.17 0.66 -3.95
C TYR A 115 -1.71 0.68 -5.38
N VAL A 116 -2.63 1.61 -5.70
CA VAL A 116 -3.26 1.67 -7.02
C VAL A 116 -2.41 2.53 -7.95
N LEU A 117 -1.91 3.66 -7.46
CA LEU A 117 -1.16 4.62 -8.26
C LEU A 117 0.24 4.19 -8.74
N PRO A 118 1.00 3.35 -8.03
CA PRO A 118 2.31 2.88 -8.50
C PRO A 118 2.26 2.06 -9.81
N GLY A 119 3.37 2.06 -10.54
CA GLY A 119 3.58 1.38 -11.81
C GLY A 119 3.86 2.33 -12.98
N ASP A 120 4.01 1.75 -14.17
CA ASP A 120 4.26 2.49 -15.41
C ASP A 120 3.10 3.41 -15.77
N LEU A 121 3.40 4.66 -16.11
CA LEU A 121 2.43 5.64 -16.58
C LEU A 121 2.89 6.20 -17.93
N ASP A 122 2.14 5.85 -18.97
CA ASP A 122 2.45 6.26 -20.33
C ASP A 122 2.07 7.72 -20.59
N SER A 123 2.77 8.36 -21.52
CA SER A 123 2.51 9.76 -21.88
C SER A 123 1.03 9.98 -22.24
N GLY A 124 0.43 11.03 -21.69
CA GLY A 124 -0.97 11.38 -21.91
C GLY A 124 -1.99 10.55 -21.11
N HIS A 125 -1.55 9.53 -20.37
CA HIS A 125 -2.45 8.71 -19.57
C HIS A 125 -2.60 9.25 -18.15
N THR A 126 -3.79 9.03 -17.60
CA THR A 126 -4.14 9.37 -16.22
C THR A 126 -4.46 8.10 -15.45
N ARG A 127 -3.90 8.00 -14.25
CA ARG A 127 -4.27 6.99 -13.26
C ARG A 127 -4.90 7.67 -12.06
N THR A 128 -5.95 7.05 -11.51
CA THR A 128 -6.77 7.65 -10.46
C THR A 128 -7.01 6.63 -9.35
N THR A 129 -7.00 7.11 -8.11
CA THR A 129 -7.38 6.34 -6.91
C THR A 129 -8.46 7.09 -6.14
N GLY A 130 -9.37 6.34 -5.51
CA GLY A 130 -10.37 6.87 -4.59
C GLY A 130 -9.80 7.01 -3.19
N LEU A 131 -10.14 8.10 -2.51
CA LEU A 131 -9.73 8.38 -1.14
C LEU A 131 -10.96 8.43 -0.23
N ASP A 132 -10.72 8.27 1.06
CA ASP A 132 -11.76 8.17 2.09
C ASP A 132 -12.34 9.53 2.52
N GLY A 133 -11.87 10.65 1.95
CA GLY A 133 -12.34 11.98 2.32
C GLY A 133 -11.78 12.49 3.65
N ARG A 134 -10.79 11.81 4.23
CA ARG A 134 -10.07 12.29 5.41
C ARG A 134 -9.18 13.48 5.05
N PRO A 135 -8.90 14.37 6.01
CA PRO A 135 -8.02 15.50 5.77
C PRO A 135 -6.59 15.00 5.53
N ILE A 136 -5.97 15.44 4.44
CA ILE A 136 -4.60 15.07 4.03
C ILE A 136 -3.67 16.26 4.24
N TYR A 137 -2.52 16.00 4.86
CA TYR A 137 -1.48 17.00 5.09
C TYR A 137 -0.53 17.13 3.90
N LYS A 138 -0.01 16.01 3.40
CA LYS A 138 0.89 15.98 2.24
C LYS A 138 0.70 14.69 1.45
N ILE A 139 1.03 14.78 0.15
CA ILE A 139 1.13 13.64 -0.76
C ILE A 139 2.54 13.62 -1.30
N THR A 140 3.22 12.50 -1.14
CA THR A 140 4.59 12.30 -1.62
C THR A 140 4.56 11.29 -2.75
N VAL A 141 5.10 11.66 -3.92
CA VAL A 141 5.18 10.80 -5.11
C VAL A 141 6.64 10.55 -5.43
N LYS A 142 7.01 9.27 -5.49
CA LYS A 142 8.35 8.83 -5.85
C LYS A 142 8.32 8.26 -7.26
N ALA A 143 9.10 8.83 -8.16
CA ALA A 143 9.04 8.53 -9.59
C ALA A 143 10.39 8.66 -10.28
N HIS A 144 10.52 8.03 -11.45
CA HIS A 144 11.68 8.18 -12.33
C HIS A 144 11.30 8.00 -13.80
N ALA A 145 12.19 8.47 -14.68
CA ALA A 145 12.01 8.30 -16.11
C ALA A 145 12.22 6.83 -16.50
N LYS A 146 11.29 6.27 -17.28
CA LYS A 146 11.37 4.88 -17.75
C LYS A 146 12.53 4.64 -18.72
N TYR A 147 12.89 5.67 -19.50
CA TYR A 147 13.94 5.59 -20.51
C TYR A 147 15.03 6.64 -20.26
N PHE A 148 16.27 6.21 -20.07
CA PHE A 148 17.39 7.12 -19.81
C PHE A 148 17.80 7.95 -21.04
N TRP A 149 17.59 7.42 -22.25
CA TRP A 149 18.03 8.04 -23.51
C TRP A 149 17.05 9.08 -24.06
N LYS A 150 15.81 9.12 -23.58
CA LYS A 150 14.80 10.10 -24.00
C LYS A 150 14.90 11.36 -23.13
N LYS A 151 14.25 12.46 -23.58
CA LYS A 151 14.05 13.62 -22.71
C LYS A 151 13.34 13.14 -21.43
N PRO A 152 13.70 13.67 -20.25
CA PRO A 152 13.02 13.27 -19.03
C PRO A 152 11.52 13.57 -19.13
N GLY A 153 10.73 12.72 -18.49
CA GLY A 153 9.29 12.87 -18.48
C GLY A 153 8.79 13.83 -17.40
N ASN A 154 7.49 14.08 -17.41
CA ASN A 154 6.84 14.87 -16.36
C ASN A 154 5.46 14.31 -16.01
N PHE A 155 4.98 14.67 -14.84
CA PHE A 155 3.63 14.35 -14.41
C PHE A 155 2.99 15.51 -13.66
N ARG A 156 1.67 15.47 -13.62
CA ARG A 156 0.82 16.40 -12.88
C ARG A 156 -0.01 15.64 -11.87
N VAL A 157 -0.23 16.26 -10.72
CA VAL A 157 -1.09 15.74 -9.66
C VAL A 157 -2.37 16.57 -9.63
N ASP A 158 -3.49 15.90 -9.80
CA ASP A 158 -4.83 16.48 -9.75
C ASP A 158 -5.66 15.80 -8.67
N VAL A 159 -6.48 16.57 -7.98
CA VAL A 159 -7.30 16.07 -6.88
C VAL A 159 -8.74 16.55 -6.99
N ALA A 160 -9.65 15.79 -6.39
CA ALA A 160 -10.99 16.25 -6.08
C ALA A 160 -11.15 16.26 -4.56
N ALA A 161 -11.58 17.38 -4.00
CA ALA A 161 -11.79 17.57 -2.57
C ALA A 161 -13.24 17.90 -2.26
N TYR A 162 -13.69 17.48 -1.09
CA TYR A 162 -14.96 17.93 -0.54
C TYR A 162 -14.80 19.35 -0.01
N LYS A 163 -15.77 20.20 -0.34
CA LYS A 163 -15.91 21.55 0.22
C LYS A 163 -16.58 21.52 1.58
#